data_AF-A0A3D5EC68-F1
#
_entry.id   AF-A0A3D5EC68-F1
#
_cell.length_a   1.000
_cell.length_b   1.000
_cell.length_c   1.000
_cell.angle_alpha   90.00
_cell.angle_beta   90.00
_cell.angle_gamma   90.00
#
_symmetry.space_group_name_H-M   'P 1'
#
loop_
_entity.id
_entity.type
_entity.pdbx_description
1 polymer ?
#
loop_
_entity_poly.entity_id
_entity_poly.type
_entity_poly.pdbx_seq_one_letter_code
_entity_poly.pdbx_strand_id
1 'polypeptide(L)'
;MKKLSALFALLVLAGCSSSYDVESQPEPIAEVTPEVVVDESVISLTVVTTPDDARVRIMNIKPVYEDGIELNEGKYDIEVTKPGYLTYRKWVVVDKKTILTIELDSIESIQAAQ
;
A
#
# COMPACT_ATOMS: atom_id res chain seq x y z
N MET A 1 1.20 15.67 -62.16
CA MET A 1 1.22 14.24 -61.78
C MET A 1 2.66 13.76 -61.88
N LYS A 2 3.34 13.61 -60.73
CA LYS A 2 4.79 13.41 -60.61
C LYS A 2 5.16 11.96 -60.91
N LYS A 3 6.24 11.80 -61.67
CA LYS A 3 6.65 10.58 -62.35
C LYS A 3 7.38 9.61 -61.43
N LEU A 4 7.24 8.37 -61.84
CA LEU A 4 7.74 7.09 -61.33
C LEU A 4 9.26 7.00 -61.18
N SER A 5 9.66 6.11 -60.27
CA SER A 5 10.63 5.02 -60.50
C SER A 5 11.96 5.07 -59.76
N ALA A 6 12.29 3.88 -59.26
CA ALA A 6 13.36 3.50 -58.34
C ALA A 6 14.75 3.46 -58.98
N LEU A 7 15.78 3.55 -58.14
CA LEU A 7 17.12 2.99 -58.36
C LEU A 7 17.78 2.76 -56.99
N PHE A 8 17.71 1.52 -56.51
CA PHE A 8 18.48 1.02 -55.37
C PHE A 8 19.83 0.54 -55.92
N ALA A 9 20.89 1.26 -55.59
CA ALA A 9 22.25 0.86 -55.93
C ALA A 9 22.74 -0.16 -54.90
N LEU A 10 22.92 -1.40 -55.35
CA LEU A 10 23.53 -2.49 -54.62
C LEU A 10 25.05 -2.33 -54.72
N LEU A 11 25.74 -2.12 -53.58
CA LEU A 11 27.19 -2.18 -53.51
C LEU A 11 27.59 -3.21 -52.45
N VAL A 12 27.85 -4.44 -52.90
CA VAL A 12 28.46 -5.49 -52.09
C VAL A 12 29.96 -5.43 -52.34
N LEU A 13 30.74 -5.11 -51.31
CA LEU A 13 32.16 -5.42 -51.28
C LEU A 13 32.48 -6.17 -49.99
N ALA A 14 33.00 -7.37 -50.21
CA ALA A 14 33.39 -8.33 -49.20
C ALA A 14 34.71 -7.92 -48.51
N GLY A 15 34.76 -8.19 -47.20
CA GLY A 15 35.87 -8.88 -46.55
C GLY A 15 37.17 -8.12 -46.25
N CYS A 16 37.46 -7.95 -44.96
CA CYS A 16 38.74 -8.20 -44.28
C CYS A 16 38.43 -8.19 -42.77
N SER A 17 38.38 -9.36 -42.12
CA SER A 17 39.49 -10.02 -41.42
C SER A 17 39.84 -9.38 -40.08
N SER A 18 39.83 -10.24 -39.06
CA SER A 18 40.64 -10.18 -37.86
C SER A 18 40.30 -9.08 -36.85
N SER A 19 39.56 -9.51 -35.82
CA SER A 19 40.07 -9.71 -34.46
C SER A 19 38.97 -9.36 -33.50
N TYR A 20 38.48 -10.39 -32.80
CA TYR A 20 37.58 -10.23 -31.68
C TYR A 20 38.42 -9.70 -30.53
N ASP A 21 38.57 -8.38 -30.44
CA ASP A 21 38.98 -7.77 -29.19
C ASP A 21 37.76 -7.83 -28.27
N VAL A 22 37.77 -8.85 -27.41
CA VAL A 22 37.01 -8.88 -26.16
C VAL A 22 37.61 -7.80 -25.26
N GLU A 23 37.31 -6.54 -25.57
CA GLU A 23 37.52 -5.44 -24.65
C GLU A 23 36.42 -5.57 -23.59
N SER A 24 36.84 -6.06 -22.43
CA SER A 24 36.00 -6.15 -21.25
C SER A 24 35.69 -4.74 -20.77
N GLN A 25 34.64 -4.12 -21.32
CA GLN A 25 34.00 -3.01 -20.63
C GLN A 25 33.35 -3.61 -19.39
N PRO A 26 33.79 -3.25 -18.16
CA PRO A 26 32.92 -3.43 -17.02
C PRO A 26 31.69 -2.57 -17.32
N GLU A 27 30.57 -3.22 -17.66
CA GLU A 27 29.29 -2.55 -17.71
C GLU A 27 29.13 -1.81 -16.38
N PRO A 28 28.76 -0.51 -16.41
CA PRO A 28 28.49 0.21 -15.18
C PRO A 28 27.47 -0.61 -14.42
N ILE A 29 27.85 -1.04 -13.21
CA ILE A 29 26.99 -1.78 -12.30
C ILE A 29 25.75 -0.91 -12.15
N ALA A 30 24.69 -1.28 -12.88
CA ALA A 30 23.38 -0.70 -12.71
C ALA A 30 23.04 -1.03 -11.28
N GLU A 31 23.09 0.00 -10.44
CA GLU A 31 22.67 -0.05 -9.06
C GLU A 31 21.21 -0.49 -9.10
N VAL A 32 20.98 -1.78 -8.88
CA VAL A 32 19.66 -2.36 -8.63
C VAL A 32 19.24 -1.78 -7.30
N THR A 33 18.79 -0.53 -7.34
CA THR A 33 18.00 0.06 -6.27
C THR A 33 16.80 -0.88 -6.17
N PRO A 34 16.59 -1.57 -5.05
CA PRO A 34 15.36 -2.31 -4.88
C PRO A 34 14.23 -1.27 -4.97
N GLU A 35 13.55 -1.21 -6.11
CA GLU A 35 12.22 -0.63 -6.17
C GLU A 35 11.41 -1.42 -5.14
N VAL A 36 11.21 -0.81 -3.97
CA VAL A 36 10.28 -1.31 -2.97
C VAL A 36 8.91 -1.21 -3.62
N VAL A 37 8.52 -2.26 -4.33
CA VAL A 37 7.13 -2.53 -4.70
C VAL A 37 6.40 -2.78 -3.39
N VAL A 38 5.97 -1.69 -2.74
CA VAL A 38 4.99 -1.74 -1.67
C VAL A 38 3.75 -2.32 -2.31
N ASP A 39 3.46 -3.58 -2.02
CA ASP A 39 2.21 -4.20 -2.40
C ASP A 39 1.08 -3.48 -1.65
N GLU A 40 0.53 -2.44 -2.26
CA GLU A 40 -0.59 -1.66 -1.72
C GLU A 40 -1.90 -2.46 -1.73
N SER A 41 -1.89 -3.73 -2.11
CA SER A 41 -3.10 -4.56 -2.19
C SER A 41 -3.62 -5.06 -0.84
N VAL A 42 -2.85 -4.96 0.24
CA VAL A 42 -3.28 -5.45 1.56
C VAL A 42 -4.27 -4.49 2.22
N ILE A 43 -5.55 -4.90 2.27
CA ILE A 43 -6.61 -4.21 3.01
C ILE A 43 -6.59 -4.69 4.47
N SER A 44 -6.34 -3.76 5.39
CA SER A 44 -6.18 -4.07 6.81
C SER A 44 -6.69 -2.92 7.69
N LEU A 45 -7.01 -3.24 8.95
CA LEU A 45 -7.45 -2.26 9.95
C LEU A 45 -6.61 -2.33 11.23
N THR A 46 -6.04 -1.19 11.62
CA THR A 46 -5.46 -0.97 12.95
C THR A 46 -6.26 0.10 13.67
N VAL A 47 -6.61 -0.13 14.93
CA VAL A 47 -7.40 0.79 15.76
C VAL A 47 -6.55 1.22 16.95
N VAL A 48 -6.03 2.44 16.89
CA VAL A 48 -5.24 3.03 17.97
C VAL A 48 -6.20 3.72 18.92
N THR A 49 -6.14 3.36 20.21
CA THR A 49 -7.09 3.86 21.21
C THR A 49 -6.41 4.66 22.30
N THR A 50 -7.13 5.67 22.82
CA THR A 50 -6.82 6.37 24.06
C THR A 50 -8.08 6.29 24.95
N PRO A 51 -8.03 5.65 26.13
CA PRO A 51 -6.89 4.94 26.72
C PRO A 51 -6.46 3.71 25.90
N ASP A 52 -5.19 3.32 26.03
CA ASP A 52 -4.53 2.28 25.22
C ASP A 52 -5.01 0.86 25.51
N ASP A 53 -5.58 0.63 26.69
CA ASP A 53 -6.20 -0.62 27.12
C ASP A 53 -7.71 -0.68 26.85
N ALA A 54 -8.22 0.15 25.94
CA ALA A 54 -9.60 0.06 25.47
C ALA A 54 -9.83 -1.21 24.64
N ARG A 55 -11.02 -1.81 24.79
CA ARG A 55 -11.40 -3.02 24.08
C ARG A 55 -12.03 -2.68 22.74
N VAL A 56 -11.46 -3.19 21.66
CA VAL A 56 -11.94 -3.03 20.29
C VAL A 56 -12.69 -4.29 19.82
N ARG A 57 -13.81 -4.11 19.11
CA ARG A 57 -14.59 -5.17 18.46
C ARG A 57 -15.05 -4.71 17.08
N ILE A 58 -15.08 -5.64 16.13
CA ILE A 58 -15.77 -5.48 14.85
C ILE A 58 -17.06 -6.31 14.92
N MET A 59 -18.20 -5.64 14.92
CA MET A 59 -19.48 -6.24 15.33
C MET A 59 -20.12 -7.10 14.24
N ASN A 60 -19.72 -6.92 12.99
CA ASN A 60 -20.29 -7.59 11.82
C ASN A 60 -19.38 -8.68 11.21
N ILE A 61 -18.38 -9.16 11.95
CA ILE A 61 -17.50 -10.27 11.53
C ILE A 61 -17.34 -11.31 12.63
N LYS A 62 -16.83 -12.49 12.28
CA LYS A 62 -16.54 -13.59 13.23
C LYS A 62 -15.14 -13.54 13.84
N PRO A 63 -14.06 -13.22 13.10
CA PRO A 63 -12.73 -13.15 13.67
C PRO A 63 -12.65 -12.18 14.83
N VAL A 64 -11.82 -12.52 15.82
CA VAL A 64 -11.48 -11.59 16.90
C VAL A 64 -10.58 -10.50 16.33
N TYR A 65 -10.78 -9.27 16.79
CA TYR A 65 -9.97 -8.14 16.38
C TYR A 65 -8.55 -8.26 16.92
N GLU A 66 -7.56 -8.03 16.04
CA GLU A 66 -6.15 -7.81 16.37
C GLU A 66 -5.61 -6.68 15.47
N ASP A 67 -4.54 -6.02 15.91
CA ASP A 67 -3.94 -4.91 15.15
C ASP A 67 -3.47 -5.36 13.77
N GLY A 68 -3.88 -4.63 12.73
CA GLY A 68 -3.54 -4.96 11.36
C GLY A 68 -4.36 -6.13 10.80
N ILE A 69 -5.49 -6.48 11.42
CA ILE A 69 -6.40 -7.51 10.90
C ILE A 69 -6.69 -7.27 9.42
N GLU A 70 -6.47 -8.31 8.61
CA GLU A 70 -6.79 -8.30 7.20
C GLU A 70 -8.30 -8.46 7.00
N LEU A 71 -8.86 -7.63 6.12
CA LEU A 71 -10.29 -7.52 5.89
C LEU A 71 -10.55 -7.45 4.39
N ASN A 72 -11.72 -7.93 3.96
CA ASN A 72 -12.20 -7.59 2.62
C ASN A 72 -12.55 -6.09 2.57
N GLU A 73 -12.56 -5.50 1.38
CA GLU A 73 -13.15 -4.17 1.19
C GLU A 73 -14.59 -4.15 1.73
N GLY A 74 -14.93 -3.17 2.55
CA GLY A 74 -16.29 -3.07 3.08
C GLY A 74 -16.51 -2.05 4.18
N LYS A 75 -17.74 -2.08 4.72
CA LYS A 75 -18.14 -1.29 5.88
C LYS A 75 -18.18 -2.16 7.13
N TYR A 76 -17.54 -1.69 8.19
CA TYR A 76 -17.38 -2.41 9.45
C TYR A 76 -17.97 -1.60 10.61
N ASP A 77 -18.78 -2.24 11.45
CA ASP A 77 -19.33 -1.63 12.68
C ASP A 77 -18.31 -1.79 13.80
N ILE A 78 -17.58 -0.70 14.08
CA ILE A 78 -16.49 -0.67 15.05
C ILE A 78 -17.04 -0.22 16.39
N GLU A 79 -16.85 -1.04 17.42
CA GLU A 79 -17.19 -0.75 18.80
C GLU A 79 -15.91 -0.68 19.63
N VAL A 80 -15.71 0.43 20.36
CA VAL A 80 -14.60 0.61 21.29
C VAL A 80 -15.15 0.95 22.66
N THR A 81 -14.73 0.19 23.67
CA THR A 81 -15.30 0.25 25.03
C THR A 81 -14.21 0.28 26.09
N LYS A 82 -14.48 1.03 27.16
CA LYS A 82 -13.66 1.03 28.38
C LYS A 82 -14.53 1.42 29.59
N PRO A 83 -14.44 0.70 30.73
CA PRO A 83 -15.11 1.14 31.96
C PRO A 83 -14.67 2.55 32.36
N GLY A 84 -15.64 3.42 32.69
CA GLY A 84 -15.39 4.83 33.03
C GLY A 84 -15.42 5.79 31.84
N TYR A 85 -15.56 5.29 30.61
CA TYR A 85 -15.59 6.08 29.39
C TYR A 85 -16.88 5.87 28.61
N LEU A 86 -17.24 6.83 27.77
CA LEU A 86 -18.31 6.67 26.80
C LEU A 86 -17.93 5.66 25.73
N THR A 87 -18.90 4.83 25.33
CA THR A 87 -18.70 3.85 24.25
C THR A 87 -18.64 4.57 22.91
N TYR A 88 -17.61 4.28 22.11
CA TYR A 88 -17.57 4.65 20.71
C TYR A 88 -18.19 3.53 19.88
N ARG A 89 -19.12 3.86 18.97
CA ARG A 89 -19.66 2.94 17.98
C ARG A 89 -19.96 3.62 16.66
N LYS A 90 -19.24 3.26 15.60
CA LYS A 90 -19.41 3.86 14.26
C LYS A 90 -19.14 2.86 13.14
N TRP A 91 -19.81 3.09 12.01
CA TRP A 91 -19.49 2.42 10.75
C TRP A 91 -18.26 3.07 10.10
N VAL A 92 -17.28 2.25 9.73
CA VAL A 92 -16.03 2.68 9.08
C VAL A 92 -15.89 1.94 7.75
N VAL A 93 -15.53 2.67 6.70
CA VAL A 93 -15.17 2.09 5.40
C VAL A 93 -13.69 1.71 5.46
N VAL A 94 -13.39 0.46 5.10
CA VAL A 94 -12.03 -0.06 4.99
C VAL A 94 -11.88 -0.60 3.58
N ASP A 95 -11.12 0.11 2.75
CA ASP A 95 -10.86 -0.19 1.33
C ASP A 95 -9.36 -0.28 1.00
N LYS A 96 -8.52 -0.09 2.01
CA LYS A 96 -7.05 -0.14 1.98
C LYS A 96 -6.53 -0.35 3.40
N LYS A 97 -5.22 -0.32 3.57
CA LYS A 97 -4.58 -0.21 4.90
C LYS A 97 -5.08 1.05 5.63
N THR A 98 -5.89 0.82 6.66
CA THR A 98 -6.58 1.86 7.43
C THR A 98 -6.07 1.88 8.86
N ILE A 99 -5.67 3.07 9.33
CA ILE A 99 -5.36 3.33 10.73
C ILE A 99 -6.45 4.25 11.27
N LEU A 100 -7.19 3.77 12.26
CA LEU A 100 -8.27 4.49 12.92
C LEU A 100 -7.83 4.87 14.34
N THR A 101 -7.68 6.16 14.60
CA THR A 101 -7.38 6.66 15.95
C THR A 101 -8.67 7.06 16.66
N ILE A 102 -8.88 6.57 17.87
CA ILE A 102 -10.07 6.83 18.70
C ILE A 102 -9.62 7.29 20.08
N GLU A 103 -10.09 8.47 20.48
CA GLU A 103 -10.02 8.94 21.86
C GLU A 103 -11.41 8.80 22.47
N LEU A 104 -11.50 8.12 23.61
CA LEU A 104 -12.76 7.95 24.34
C LEU A 104 -12.92 9.09 25.35
N ASP A 105 -14.14 9.65 25.41
CA ASP A 105 -14.47 10.65 26.41
C ASP A 105 -14.68 10.00 27.78
N SER A 106 -13.98 10.49 28.80
CA SER A 106 -14.22 10.07 30.18
C SER A 106 -15.58 10.58 30.67
N ILE A 107 -16.35 9.70 31.32
CA ILE A 107 -17.65 10.06 31.89
C ILE A 107 -17.46 11.07 33.04
N GLU A 108 -16.41 10.90 33.84
CA GLU A 108 -16.11 11.79 34.97
C GLU A 108 -15.80 13.21 34.50
N SER A 109 -14.99 13.36 33.44
CA SER A 109 -14.65 14.69 32.91
C SER A 109 -15.87 15.41 32.33
N ILE A 110 -16.82 14.68 31.75
CA ILE A 110 -18.05 15.27 31.22
C ILE A 110 -18.93 15.77 32.36
N GLN A 111 -19.01 15.04 33.47
CA GLN A 111 -19.81 15.43 34.64
C GLN A 111 -19.22 16.64 35.38
N ALA A 112 -17.89 16.77 35.44
CA ALA A 112 -17.23 17.92 36.06
C ALA A 112 -17.39 19.25 35.30
N ALA A 113 -17.83 19.18 34.03
CA ALA A 113 -18.06 20.35 33.18
C ALA A 113 -19.52 20.87 33.23
N GLN A 114 -20.40 20.21 33.99
CA GLN A 114 -21.81 20.57 34.18
C GLN A 114 -22.04 21.20 35.56
#